data_AF-A0A9X1ZNE9-F1
#
_entry.id   AF-A0A9X1ZNE9-F1
#
_cell.length_a   1.000
_cell.length_b   1.000
_cell.length_c   1.000
_cell.angle_alpha   90.00
_cell.angle_beta   90.00
_cell.angle_gamma   90.00
#
_symmetry.space_group_name_H-M   'P 1'
#
loop_
_entity.id
_entity.type
_entity.pdbx_description
1 polymer ?
#
loop_
_entity_poly.entity_id
_entity_poly.type
_entity_poly.pdbx_seq_one_letter_code
_entity_poly.pdbx_strand_id
1 'polypeptide(L)' 'MSILFNRKMGFSFLIAVTGLLFLFIESTYYQYVDAQGQLHESWFMPLGFLFIFIGLLAMGIFIIVGTFKAIRQSLA' A
#
# COMPACT_ATOMS: atom_id res chain seq x y z
N MET A 1 -6.78 -24.02 -5.75
CA MET A 1 -7.62 -22.98 -6.42
C MET A 1 -8.18 -22.07 -5.33
N SER A 2 -7.88 -20.79 -5.15
CA SER A 2 -7.14 -19.79 -5.93
C SER A 2 -6.25 -18.99 -4.95
N ILE A 3 -4.93 -19.10 -5.08
CA ILE A 3 -3.97 -18.29 -4.29
C ILE A 3 -4.23 -16.78 -4.50
N LEU A 4 -4.81 -16.40 -5.64
CA LEU A 4 -5.07 -15.03 -6.08
C LEU A 4 -6.13 -14.24 -5.29
N PHE A 5 -7.07 -14.88 -4.58
CA PHE A 5 -8.17 -14.16 -3.93
C PHE A 5 -8.45 -14.67 -2.51
N ASN A 6 -7.50 -14.39 -1.60
CA ASN A 6 -7.72 -14.54 -0.16
C ASN A 6 -8.12 -13.17 0.42
N ARG A 7 -8.95 -13.14 1.48
CA ARG A 7 -9.27 -11.93 2.25
C ARG A 7 -8.02 -11.14 2.63
N LYS A 8 -6.91 -11.84 2.90
CA LYS A 8 -5.59 -11.24 3.18
C LYS A 8 -4.99 -10.49 1.99
N MET A 9 -5.02 -11.09 0.79
CA MET A 9 -4.54 -10.42 -0.43
C MET A 9 -5.43 -9.24 -0.81
N GLY A 10 -6.75 -9.38 -0.66
CA GLY A 10 -7.68 -8.27 -0.86
C GLY A 10 -7.39 -7.10 0.08
N PHE A 11 -7.10 -7.38 1.35
CA PHE A 11 -6.73 -6.33 2.32
C PHE A 11 -5.40 -5.64 1.98
N SER A 12 -4.36 -6.40 1.62
CA SER A 12 -3.08 -5.83 1.16
C SER A 12 -3.25 -4.95 -0.08
N PHE A 13 -4.08 -5.38 -1.03
CA PHE A 13 -4.40 -4.59 -2.22
C PHE A 13 -5.12 -3.29 -1.87
N LEU A 14 -6.11 -3.34 -0.97
CA LEU A 14 -6.81 -2.14 -0.51
C LEU A 14 -5.86 -1.15 0.17
N ILE A 15 -4.91 -1.63 0.98
CA ILE A 15 -3.89 -0.76 1.59
C ILE A 15 -3.06 -0.04 0.51
N ALA A 16 -2.60 -0.78 -0.52
CA ALA A 16 -1.83 -0.19 -1.61
C ALA A 16 -2.65 0.86 -2.39
N VAL A 17 -3.93 0.56 -2.66
CA VAL A 17 -4.86 1.49 -3.31
C VAL A 17 -5.09 2.74 -2.46
N THR A 18 -5.23 2.62 -1.15
CA THR A 18 -5.32 3.77 -0.24
C THR A 18 -4.09 4.67 -0.34
N GLY A 19 -2.89 4.10 -0.47
CA GLY A 19 -1.68 4.89 -0.69
C GLY A 19 -1.69 5.63 -2.03
N LEU A 20 -2.19 5.01 -3.10
CA LEU A 20 -2.41 5.69 -4.39
C LEU A 20 -3.43 6.83 -4.27
N LEU A 21 -4.49 6.65 -3.48
CA LEU A 21 -5.46 7.71 -3.20
C LEU A 21 -4.83 8.89 -2.46
N PHE A 22 -3.93 8.64 -1.50
CA PHE A 22 -3.19 9.73 -0.85
C PHE A 22 -2.29 10.49 -1.84
N LEU A 23 -1.57 9.80 -2.71
CA LEU A 23 -0.78 10.46 -3.75
C LEU A 23 -1.66 11.25 -4.75
N PHE A 24 -2.86 10.76 -5.03
CA PHE A 24 -3.83 11.49 -5.85
C PHE A 24 -4.31 12.77 -5.14
N ILE A 25 -4.65 12.67 -3.85
CA ILE A 25 -5.12 13.79 -3.01
C ILE A 25 -4.01 14.84 -2.79
N GLU A 26 -2.74 14.44 -2.71
CA GLU A 26 -1.60 15.35 -2.62
C GLU A 26 -1.64 16.44 -3.70
N SER A 27 -2.08 16.10 -4.92
CA SER A 27 -2.20 17.08 -6.03
C SER A 27 -3.26 18.16 -5.80
N THR A 28 -4.11 18.00 -4.78
CA THR A 28 -5.12 18.99 -4.35
C THR A 28 -4.62 19.82 -3.17
N TYR A 29 -3.87 19.22 -2.24
CA TYR A 29 -3.31 19.88 -1.07
C TYR A 29 -1.85 20.26 -1.33
N TYR A 30 -1.65 21.36 -2.06
CA TYR A 30 -0.31 21.88 -2.32
C TYR A 30 0.37 22.34 -1.04
N GLN A 31 1.69 22.16 -0.97
CA GLN A 31 2.52 22.85 0.01
C GLN A 31 2.49 24.35 -0.31
N TYR A 32 2.13 25.18 0.66
CA TYR A 32 2.08 26.63 0.48
C TYR A 32 2.68 27.36 1.68
N VAL A 33 3.10 28.61 1.44
CA VAL A 33 3.58 29.53 2.47
C VAL A 33 2.45 30.50 2.79
N ASP A 34 2.11 30.65 4.06
CA ASP A 34 1.07 31.59 4.49
C ASP A 34 1.56 33.05 4.47
N ALA A 35 0.68 34.00 4.80
CA ALA A 35 1.01 35.43 4.82
C ALA A 35 2.01 35.80 5.94
N GLN A 36 2.24 34.90 6.88
CA GLN A 36 3.12 35.00 8.03
C GLN A 36 4.48 34.34 7.76
N GLY A 37 4.69 33.79 6.55
CA GLY A 37 5.91 33.13 6.13
C GLY A 37 6.03 31.68 6.64
N GLN A 38 4.97 31.09 7.18
CA GLN A 38 4.97 29.70 7.66
C GLN A 38 4.69 28.73 6.51
N LEU A 39 5.52 27.70 6.40
CA LEU A 39 5.35 26.63 5.44
C LEU A 39 4.32 25.61 5.95
N HIS A 40 3.25 25.43 5.20
CA HIS A 40 2.23 24.43 5.46
C HIS A 40 2.48 23.25 4.52
N GLU A 41 3.02 22.16 5.06
CA GLU A 41 3.30 20.94 4.30
C GLU A 41 2.13 19.97 4.30
N SER A 42 1.96 19.26 3.18
CA SER A 42 1.03 18.14 3.10
C SER A 42 1.70 16.86 3.58
N TRP A 43 0.97 16.07 4.36
CA TRP A 43 1.39 14.74 4.79
C TRP A 43 0.94 13.63 3.82
N PHE A 44 0.17 13.94 2.77
CA PHE A 44 -0.37 12.91 1.88
C PHE A 44 0.72 12.24 1.03
N MET A 45 1.78 12.95 0.64
CA MET A 45 2.91 12.32 -0.07
C MET A 45 3.65 11.27 0.79
N PRO A 46 4.17 11.60 2.00
CA PRO A 46 4.78 10.60 2.88
C PRO A 46 3.86 9.42 3.20
N LEU A 47 2.59 9.69 3.51
CA LEU A 47 1.60 8.66 3.82
C LEU A 47 1.28 7.78 2.60
N GLY A 48 1.20 8.37 1.41
CA GLY A 48 0.97 7.65 0.16
C GLY A 48 2.05 6.62 -0.12
N PHE A 49 3.32 7.02 -0.04
CA PHE A 49 4.45 6.09 -0.19
C PHE A 49 4.47 5.01 0.89
N LEU A 50 4.20 5.37 2.15
CA LEU A 50 4.17 4.43 3.26
C LEU A 50 3.09 3.35 3.06
N PHE A 51 1.89 3.74 2.65
CA PHE A 51 0.78 2.81 2.42
C PHE A 51 1.02 1.92 1.20
N ILE A 52 1.54 2.49 0.10
CA ILE A 52 1.92 1.68 -1.08
C ILE A 52 2.98 0.65 -0.68
N PHE A 53 4.01 1.06 0.03
CA PHE A 53 5.10 0.17 0.46
C PHE A 53 4.58 -0.97 1.33
N ILE A 54 3.79 -0.67 2.37
CA ILE A 54 3.21 -1.68 3.26
C ILE A 54 2.29 -2.64 2.49
N GLY A 55 1.43 -2.11 1.62
CA GLY A 55 0.51 -2.91 0.81
C GLY A 55 1.24 -3.89 -0.10
N LEU A 56 2.25 -3.42 -0.84
CA LEU A 56 3.05 -4.26 -1.72
C LEU A 56 3.89 -5.29 -0.95
N LEU A 57 4.50 -4.88 0.16
CA LEU A 57 5.29 -5.77 1.01
C LEU A 57 4.43 -6.91 1.58
N ALA A 58 3.26 -6.59 2.12
CA ALA A 58 2.32 -7.58 2.62
C ALA A 58 1.85 -8.53 1.51
N MET A 59 1.57 -7.99 0.33
CA MET A 59 1.15 -8.79 -0.83
C MET A 59 2.25 -9.77 -1.26
N GLY A 60 3.51 -9.31 -1.34
CA GLY A 60 4.67 -10.15 -1.64
C GLY A 60 4.86 -11.29 -0.62
N ILE A 61 4.77 -10.98 0.68
CA ILE A 61 4.86 -11.99 1.74
C ILE A 61 3.77 -13.06 1.57
N PHE A 62 2.52 -12.67 1.35
CA PHE A 62 1.43 -13.62 1.21
C PHE A 62 1.55 -14.50 -0.03
N ILE A 63 2.06 -13.96 -1.15
CA ILE A 63 2.35 -14.74 -2.36
C ILE A 63 3.45 -15.77 -2.08
N ILE A 64 4.55 -15.35 -1.44
CA ILE A 64 5.68 -16.23 -1.13
C ILE A 64 5.23 -17.37 -0.21
N VAL A 65 4.61 -17.04 0.93
CA VAL A 65 4.13 -18.03 1.90
C VAL A 65 3.07 -18.95 1.29
N GLY A 66 2.16 -18.39 0.48
CA GLY A 66 1.15 -19.15 -0.24
C GLY A 66 1.76 -20.18 -1.19
N THR A 67 2.79 -19.78 -1.94
CA THR A 67 3.50 -20.64 -2.89
C THR A 67 4.28 -21.74 -2.17
N PHE A 68 5.01 -21.41 -1.11
CA PHE A 68 5.72 -22.42 -0.29
C PHE A 68 4.78 -23.46 0.30
N LYS A 69 3.62 -23.02 0.80
CA LYS A 69 2.59 -23.93 1.33
C LYS A 69 2.06 -24.86 0.24
N ALA A 70 1.79 -24.34 -0.96
CA ALA A 70 1.30 -25.12 -2.08
C ALA A 70 2.33 -26.18 -2.53
N ILE A 71 3.60 -25.79 -2.65
CA ILE A 71 4.69 -26.72 -3.00
C ILE A 71 4.80 -27.85 -1.98
N ARG A 72 4.80 -27.52 -0.67
CA ARG A 72 4.87 -28.54 0.38
C ARG A 72 3.72 -29.54 0.32
N GLN A 73 2.51 -29.08 0.00
CA GLN A 73 1.33 -29.96 -0.15
C GLN A 73 1.41 -30.87 -1.37
N SER A 74 2.14 -30.49 -2.41
CA SER A 74 2.31 -31.32 -3.61
C SER A 74 3.38 -32.41 -3.45
N LEU A 75 4.25 -32.29 -2.44
CA LEU A 75 5.33 -33.24 -2.15
C LEU A 75 4.97 -34.27 -1.07
N ALA A 76 3.85 -34.09 -0.37
CA ALA A 76 3.35 -34.97 0.69
C ALA A 76 2.16 -35.80 0.18
#